data_AF-A0ABD0SCY8-F1
#
_entry.id   AF-A0ABD0SCY8-F1
#
_cell.length_a   1.000
_cell.length_b   1.000
_cell.length_c   1.000
_cell.angle_alpha   90.00
_cell.angle_beta   90.00
_cell.angle_gamma   90.00
#
_symmetry.space_group_name_H-M   'P 1'
#
loop_
_entity.id
_entity.type
_entity.pdbx_description
1 polymer ?
#
loop_
_entity_poly.entity_id
_entity_poly.type
_entity_poly.pdbx_seq_one_letter_code
_entity_poly.pdbx_strand_id
1 'polypeptide(L)'
;MNASNFNKWLREKLIPNLTEPSIIVMDNASYHTVQVNKAPNTSTRKAEIQNWLRCHDILFEETQSREELLCLVDKHKPEPIYEADQILKENGHEVLRLPPYHCDLNPIELIWSTGKRKAASKNISRSLSEMENLIKECFDSITPEEWNKMVNHILHIEENYKEKDGIVAEMESFIINVTDSGDDSSSSDSEDSMGVEYLESDFDYSE
;
A
#
# COMPACT_ATOMS: atom_id res chain seq x y z
N MET A 1 -13.44 9.00 3.37
CA MET A 1 -13.37 7.98 4.43
C MET A 1 -12.46 8.49 5.55
N ASN A 2 -12.66 8.09 6.81
CA ASN A 2 -11.73 8.38 7.91
C ASN A 2 -11.54 7.11 8.77
N ALA A 3 -10.55 7.12 9.67
CA ALA A 3 -10.21 5.96 10.50
C ALA A 3 -11.40 5.43 11.33
N SER A 4 -12.17 6.34 11.94
CA SER A 4 -13.34 5.95 12.75
C SER A 4 -14.40 5.22 11.90
N ASN A 5 -14.74 5.76 10.73
CA ASN A 5 -15.69 5.13 9.81
C ASN A 5 -15.16 3.81 9.26
N PHE A 6 -13.85 3.72 9.00
CA PHE A 6 -13.21 2.49 8.54
C PHE A 6 -13.25 1.40 9.62
N ASN A 7 -12.87 1.71 10.86
CA ASN A 7 -12.92 0.77 11.97
C ASN A 7 -14.35 0.34 12.30
N LYS A 8 -15.33 1.23 12.15
CA LYS A 8 -16.75 0.88 12.24
C LYS A 8 -17.14 -0.11 11.14
N TRP A 9 -16.77 0.14 9.89
CA TRP A 9 -17.03 -0.78 8.78
C TRP A 9 -16.34 -2.14 8.98
N LEU A 10 -15.09 -2.18 9.46
CA LEU A 10 -14.40 -3.43 9.77
C LEU A 10 -15.21 -4.29 10.74
N ARG A 11 -15.67 -3.69 11.84
CA ARG A 11 -16.40 -4.38 12.91
C ARG A 11 -17.83 -4.77 12.53
N GLU A 12 -18.54 -3.90 11.81
CA GLU A 12 -19.97 -4.09 11.53
C GLU A 12 -20.26 -4.76 10.18
N LYS A 13 -19.31 -4.72 9.24
CA LYS A 13 -19.52 -5.19 7.86
C LYS A 13 -18.50 -6.21 7.43
N LEU A 14 -17.20 -5.97 7.62
CA LEU A 14 -16.20 -6.93 7.12
C LEU A 14 -16.17 -8.21 7.97
N ILE A 15 -15.84 -8.08 9.25
CA ILE A 15 -15.62 -9.22 10.16
C ILE A 15 -16.85 -10.14 10.25
N PRO A 16 -18.11 -9.64 10.37
CA PRO A 16 -19.27 -10.53 10.43
C PRO A 16 -19.53 -11.34 9.17
N ASN A 17 -18.97 -10.94 8.02
CA ASN A 17 -19.10 -11.66 6.75
C ASN A 17 -17.92 -12.61 6.47
N LEU A 18 -16.90 -12.66 7.34
CA LEU A 18 -15.81 -13.62 7.24
C LEU A 18 -16.08 -14.81 8.17
N THR A 19 -16.40 -15.96 7.59
CA THR A 19 -16.79 -17.16 8.36
C THR A 19 -15.60 -17.98 8.87
N GLU A 20 -14.40 -17.70 8.38
CA GLU A 20 -13.17 -18.43 8.71
C GLU A 20 -11.96 -17.49 8.83
N PRO A 21 -10.92 -17.89 9.58
CA PRO A 21 -9.62 -17.20 9.59
C PRO A 21 -9.13 -16.96 8.17
N SER A 22 -8.83 -15.70 7.85
CA SER A 22 -8.57 -15.25 6.48
C SER A 22 -7.37 -14.31 6.47
N ILE A 23 -6.65 -14.30 5.35
CA ILE A 23 -5.62 -13.29 5.07
C ILE A 23 -6.30 -12.12 4.34
N ILE A 24 -6.19 -10.93 4.90
CA ILE A 24 -6.76 -9.70 4.36
C ILE A 24 -5.63 -8.88 3.74
N VAL A 25 -5.68 -8.74 2.43
CA VAL A 25 -4.75 -7.88 1.69
C VAL A 25 -5.22 -6.43 1.79
N MET A 26 -4.34 -5.53 2.25
CA MET A 26 -4.68 -4.13 2.51
C MET A 26 -3.62 -3.18 1.96
N ASP A 27 -4.07 -2.10 1.31
CA ASP A 27 -3.22 -1.00 0.85
C ASP A 27 -2.84 -0.05 2.02
N ASN A 28 -2.02 0.95 1.71
CA ASN A 28 -1.43 1.84 2.71
C ASN A 28 -2.17 3.18 2.87
N ALA A 29 -3.47 3.23 2.56
CA ALA A 29 -4.28 4.42 2.75
C ALA A 29 -4.17 4.94 4.20
N SER A 30 -4.18 6.28 4.37
CA SER A 30 -3.91 6.92 5.67
C SER A 30 -4.84 6.49 6.81
N TYR A 31 -6.07 6.08 6.48
CA TYR A 31 -7.05 5.58 7.43
C TYR A 31 -6.92 4.08 7.71
N HIS A 32 -6.17 3.33 6.90
CA HIS A 32 -5.75 1.94 7.19
C HIS A 32 -4.48 1.90 8.04
N THR A 33 -3.63 2.92 7.95
CA THR A 33 -2.28 2.97 8.56
C THR A 33 -2.24 3.81 9.85
N VAL A 34 -3.34 3.87 10.59
CA VAL A 34 -3.37 4.56 11.90
C VAL A 34 -2.50 3.81 12.90
N GLN A 35 -1.29 4.32 13.10
CA GLN A 35 -0.29 3.72 13.97
C GLN A 35 -0.62 3.94 15.45
N VAL A 36 -0.55 2.87 16.24
CA VAL A 36 -0.76 2.87 17.69
C VAL A 36 0.55 3.17 18.41
N ASN A 37 1.65 2.56 17.99
CA ASN A 37 2.99 2.71 18.59
C ASN A 37 3.80 3.86 17.95
N LYS A 38 3.23 5.06 17.87
CA LYS A 38 3.90 6.20 17.23
C LYS A 38 5.22 6.56 17.92
N ALA A 39 6.30 6.48 17.16
CA ALA A 39 7.60 6.98 17.58
C ALA A 39 7.65 8.53 17.49
N PRO A 40 8.53 9.18 18.26
CA PRO A 40 8.84 10.60 18.09
C PRO A 40 9.26 10.92 16.66
N ASN A 41 8.88 12.10 16.17
CA ASN A 41 9.23 12.58 14.84
C ASN A 41 9.89 13.97 14.91
N THR A 42 10.17 14.56 13.75
CA THR A 42 10.84 15.88 13.64
C THR A 42 10.10 17.03 14.32
N SER A 43 8.79 16.90 14.56
CA SER A 43 7.97 17.88 15.28
C SER A 43 7.93 17.64 16.81
N THR A 44 8.41 16.50 17.28
CA THR A 44 8.42 16.13 18.71
C THR A 44 9.47 16.93 19.47
N ARG A 45 9.13 17.37 20.68
CA ARG A 45 10.05 18.15 21.53
C ARG A 45 11.20 17.27 22.03
N LYS A 46 12.39 17.87 22.22
CA LYS A 46 13.58 17.16 22.72
C LYS A 46 13.28 16.35 24.00
N ALA A 47 12.59 16.96 24.96
CA ALA A 47 12.23 16.30 26.22
C ALA A 47 11.32 15.07 26.02
N GLU A 48 10.39 15.12 25.05
CA GLU A 48 9.51 14.00 24.73
C GLU A 48 10.28 12.87 24.02
N ILE A 49 11.23 13.21 23.14
CA ILE A 49 12.14 12.24 22.51
C ILE A 49 12.97 11.51 23.60
N GLN A 50 13.55 12.27 24.54
CA GLN A 50 14.31 11.70 25.66
C GLN A 50 13.44 10.79 26.53
N ASN A 51 12.21 11.19 26.84
CA ASN A 51 11.29 10.36 27.60
C ASN A 51 10.94 9.07 26.86
N TRP A 52 10.71 9.13 25.54
CA TRP A 52 10.45 7.94 24.74
C TRP A 52 11.66 6.98 24.76
N LEU A 53 12.88 7.50 24.59
CA LEU A 53 14.12 6.71 24.68
C LEU A 53 14.29 6.06 26.06
N ARG A 54 14.02 6.79 27.15
CA ARG A 54 14.01 6.24 28.52
C ARG A 54 12.99 5.12 28.69
N CYS A 55 11.77 5.30 28.18
CA CYS A 55 10.71 4.29 28.27
C CYS A 55 11.01 3.02 27.44
N HIS A 56 11.84 3.13 26.40
CA HIS A 56 12.28 2.01 25.56
C HIS A 56 13.65 1.44 25.99
N ASP A 57 14.19 1.89 27.13
CA ASP A 57 15.50 1.47 27.68
C ASP A 57 16.67 1.69 26.70
N ILE A 58 16.61 2.76 25.90
CA ILE A 58 17.67 3.13 24.96
C ILE A 58 18.60 4.13 25.62
N LEU A 59 19.90 3.82 25.63
CA LEU A 59 20.93 4.71 26.16
C LEU A 59 21.09 5.95 25.27
N PHE A 60 21.03 7.13 25.88
CA PHE A 60 21.32 8.41 25.24
C PHE A 60 22.02 9.36 26.21
N GLU A 61 22.72 10.35 25.68
CA GLU A 61 23.34 11.41 26.49
C GLU A 61 22.44 12.65 26.53
N GLU A 62 22.26 13.27 27.69
CA GLU A 62 21.38 14.45 27.82
C GLU A 62 21.88 15.67 27.03
N THR A 63 23.18 15.69 26.72
CA THR A 63 23.88 16.68 25.90
C THR A 63 23.64 16.53 24.41
N GLN A 64 23.23 15.35 23.93
CA GLN A 64 23.00 15.09 22.51
C GLN A 64 22.00 16.06 21.90
N SER A 65 22.22 16.42 20.64
CA SER A 65 21.35 17.30 19.87
C SER A 65 19.99 16.62 19.62
N ARG A 66 18.98 17.40 19.23
CA ARG A 66 17.67 16.84 18.86
C ARG A 66 17.79 15.86 17.68
N GLU A 67 18.67 16.16 16.72
CA GLU A 67 18.89 15.34 15.53
C GLU A 67 19.56 13.99 15.87
N GLU A 68 20.54 13.99 16.78
CA GLU A 68 21.19 12.77 17.26
C GLU A 68 20.20 11.85 17.98
N LEU A 69 19.34 12.43 18.84
CA LEU A 69 18.29 11.68 19.51
C LEU A 69 17.25 11.11 18.52
N LEU A 70 16.90 11.86 17.47
CA LEU A 70 16.00 11.35 16.42
C LEU A 70 16.64 10.22 15.61
N CYS A 71 17.95 10.27 15.34
CA CYS A 71 18.66 9.18 14.70
C CYS A 71 18.64 7.91 15.56
N LEU A 72 18.79 8.04 16.88
CA LEU A 72 18.64 6.91 17.81
C LEU A 72 17.23 6.33 17.81
N VAL A 73 16.20 7.19 17.77
CA VAL A 73 14.81 6.76 17.62
C VAL A 73 14.62 6.00 16.31
N ASP A 74 15.11 6.52 15.19
CA ASP A 74 14.93 5.90 13.88
C ASP A 74 15.58 4.51 13.79
N LYS A 75 16.73 4.34 14.46
CA LYS A 75 17.46 3.06 14.54
C LYS A 75 16.79 2.01 15.43
N HIS A 76 16.07 2.44 16.47
CA HIS A 76 15.48 1.54 17.48
C HIS A 76 13.94 1.56 17.47
N LYS A 77 13.31 2.24 16.50
CA LYS A 77 11.86 2.27 16.40
C LYS A 77 11.35 0.84 16.14
N PRO A 78 10.34 0.39 16.88
CA PRO A 78 9.69 -0.88 16.56
C PRO A 78 8.94 -0.77 15.23
N GLU A 79 8.68 -1.93 14.62
CA GLU A 79 7.79 -2.02 13.45
C GLU A 79 6.44 -1.37 13.75
N PRO A 80 5.84 -0.65 12.78
CA PRO A 80 4.58 0.05 12.98
C PRO A 80 3.45 -0.96 13.24
N ILE A 81 2.70 -0.71 14.32
CA ILE A 81 1.50 -1.48 14.67
C ILE A 81 0.30 -0.61 14.34
N TYR A 82 -0.56 -1.11 13.45
CA TYR A 82 -1.75 -0.41 13.01
C TYR A 82 -3.00 -0.85 13.76
N GLU A 83 -3.88 0.09 14.06
CA GLU A 83 -5.14 -0.17 14.79
C GLU A 83 -6.01 -1.18 14.04
N ALA A 84 -6.16 -1.04 12.72
CA ALA A 84 -6.93 -1.96 11.88
C ALA A 84 -6.40 -3.40 11.95
N ASP A 85 -5.08 -3.57 11.96
CA ASP A 85 -4.43 -4.89 11.97
C ASP A 85 -4.64 -5.58 13.32
N GLN A 86 -4.62 -4.83 14.42
CA GLN A 86 -4.96 -5.36 15.73
C GLN A 86 -6.42 -5.84 15.78
N ILE A 87 -7.35 -5.04 15.26
CA ILE A 87 -8.78 -5.40 15.22
C ILE A 87 -8.98 -6.71 14.44
N LEU A 88 -8.34 -6.85 13.29
CA LEU A 88 -8.44 -8.05 12.46
C LEU A 88 -7.79 -9.26 13.13
N LYS A 89 -6.61 -9.08 13.73
CA LYS A 89 -5.87 -10.13 14.45
C LYS A 89 -6.62 -10.65 15.68
N GLU A 90 -7.25 -9.75 16.45
CA GLU A 90 -8.11 -10.12 17.59
C GLU A 90 -9.31 -10.98 17.17
N ASN A 91 -9.76 -10.85 15.92
CA ASN A 91 -10.85 -11.64 15.35
C ASN A 91 -10.34 -12.86 14.55
N GLY A 92 -9.05 -13.19 14.64
CA GLY A 92 -8.47 -14.38 14.01
C GLY A 92 -8.11 -14.21 12.54
N HIS A 93 -8.04 -12.99 12.02
CA HIS A 93 -7.62 -12.70 10.65
C HIS A 93 -6.19 -12.13 10.62
N GLU A 94 -5.44 -12.47 9.58
CA GLU A 94 -4.10 -11.92 9.36
C GLU A 94 -4.16 -10.81 8.31
N VAL A 95 -3.26 -9.84 8.39
CA VAL A 95 -3.19 -8.73 7.42
C VAL A 95 -1.91 -8.85 6.62
N LEU A 96 -2.05 -8.83 5.30
CA LEU A 96 -0.94 -8.70 4.35
C LEU A 96 -0.97 -7.29 3.76
N ARG A 97 0.06 -6.50 4.04
CA ARG A 97 0.18 -5.13 3.52
C ARG A 97 0.86 -5.14 2.16
N LEU A 98 0.28 -4.41 1.21
CA LEU A 98 0.92 -4.19 -0.08
C LEU A 98 2.10 -3.22 0.07
N PRO A 99 3.16 -3.37 -0.75
CA PRO A 99 4.22 -2.38 -0.83
C PRO A 99 3.69 -0.98 -1.19
N PRO A 100 4.27 0.11 -0.65
CA PRO A 100 3.88 1.46 -1.05
C PRO A 100 4.00 1.68 -2.56
N TYR A 101 3.02 2.35 -3.16
CA TYR A 101 2.96 2.65 -4.60
C TYR A 101 2.76 1.46 -5.55
N HIS A 102 2.55 0.24 -5.05
CA HIS A 102 2.27 -0.95 -5.86
C HIS A 102 0.79 -1.35 -5.79
N CYS A 103 -0.09 -0.48 -6.29
CA CYS A 103 -1.54 -0.77 -6.34
C CYS A 103 -1.92 -1.78 -7.44
N ASP A 104 -1.04 -2.00 -8.40
CA ASP A 104 -1.13 -3.01 -9.45
C ASP A 104 -1.07 -4.45 -8.91
N LEU A 105 -0.42 -4.65 -7.76
CA LEU A 105 -0.43 -5.91 -7.01
C LEU A 105 -1.75 -6.16 -6.26
N ASN A 106 -2.75 -5.29 -6.37
CA ASN A 106 -4.03 -5.43 -5.70
C ASN A 106 -5.12 -5.98 -6.65
N PRO A 107 -5.62 -7.23 -6.47
CA PRO A 107 -6.64 -7.82 -7.33
C PRO A 107 -7.94 -7.03 -7.39
N ILE A 108 -8.25 -6.25 -6.34
CA ILE A 108 -9.49 -5.49 -6.30
C ILE A 108 -9.52 -4.39 -7.37
N GLU A 109 -8.37 -3.83 -7.77
CA GLU A 109 -8.28 -2.76 -8.77
C GLU A 109 -8.68 -3.25 -10.16
N LEU A 110 -8.27 -4.48 -10.51
CA LEU A 110 -8.64 -5.13 -11.76
C LEU A 110 -10.14 -5.47 -11.80
N ILE A 111 -10.67 -5.92 -10.67
CA ILE A 111 -12.08 -6.26 -10.51
C ILE A 111 -12.96 -5.01 -10.56
N TRP A 112 -12.55 -3.92 -9.92
CA TRP A 112 -13.18 -2.61 -10.06
C TRP A 112 -13.16 -2.11 -11.49
N SER A 113 -12.05 -2.30 -12.21
CA SER A 113 -11.93 -1.91 -13.62
C SER A 113 -12.90 -2.70 -14.50
N THR A 114 -13.03 -4.01 -14.27
CA THR A 114 -14.03 -4.86 -14.93
C THR A 114 -15.46 -4.41 -14.61
N GLY A 115 -15.76 -4.15 -13.32
CA GLY A 115 -17.07 -3.68 -12.88
C GLY A 115 -17.46 -2.33 -13.50
N LYS A 116 -16.52 -1.37 -13.52
CA LYS A 116 -16.72 -0.06 -14.17
C LYS A 116 -16.98 -0.21 -15.67
N ARG A 117 -16.26 -1.10 -16.36
CA ARG A 117 -16.46 -1.36 -17.81
C ARG A 117 -17.84 -1.95 -18.09
N LYS A 118 -18.26 -2.96 -17.31
CA LYS A 118 -19.60 -3.58 -17.39
C LYS A 118 -20.71 -2.54 -17.09
N ALA A 119 -20.48 -1.62 -16.15
CA ALA A 119 -21.43 -0.55 -15.85
C ALA A 119 -21.50 0.51 -16.97
N ALA A 120 -20.35 0.92 -17.51
CA ALA A 120 -20.26 1.91 -18.59
C ALA A 120 -20.92 1.40 -19.89
N SER A 121 -20.75 0.11 -20.23
CA SER A 121 -21.35 -0.48 -21.44
C SER A 121 -22.88 -0.51 -21.40
N LYS A 122 -23.49 -0.53 -20.21
CA LYS A 122 -24.95 -0.49 -20.05
C LYS A 122 -25.53 0.93 -20.21
N ASN A 123 -24.68 1.97 -20.28
CA ASN A 123 -24.98 3.35 -20.70
C ASN A 123 -26.31 3.92 -20.17
N ILE A 124 -26.56 3.78 -18.86
CA ILE A 124 -27.83 4.17 -18.25
C ILE A 124 -27.78 5.62 -17.77
N SER A 125 -28.59 6.46 -18.41
CA SER A 125 -29.00 7.75 -17.87
C SER A 125 -30.07 7.51 -16.80
N ARG A 126 -29.77 7.92 -15.55
CA ARG A 126 -30.68 8.34 -14.45
C ARG A 126 -30.62 7.50 -13.18
N SER A 127 -30.93 8.19 -12.08
CA SER A 127 -31.16 7.73 -10.70
C SER A 127 -30.00 7.06 -9.94
N LEU A 128 -29.72 7.54 -8.72
CA LEU A 128 -28.74 6.90 -7.80
C LEU A 128 -29.14 5.46 -7.46
N SER A 129 -30.44 5.16 -7.34
CA SER A 129 -30.93 3.83 -6.98
C SER A 129 -30.76 2.82 -8.12
N GLU A 130 -30.93 3.27 -9.36
CA GLU A 130 -30.70 2.43 -10.54
C GLU A 130 -29.21 2.11 -10.70
N MET A 131 -28.35 3.10 -10.46
CA MET A 131 -26.90 2.91 -10.44
C MET A 131 -26.46 1.94 -9.35
N GLU A 132 -27.02 2.03 -8.13
CA GLU A 132 -26.68 1.12 -7.04
C GLU A 132 -27.03 -0.34 -7.39
N ASN A 133 -28.22 -0.57 -7.95
CA ASN A 133 -28.63 -1.91 -8.38
C ASN A 133 -27.77 -2.43 -9.53
N LEU A 134 -27.43 -1.56 -10.50
CA LEU A 134 -26.56 -1.92 -11.60
C LEU A 134 -25.18 -2.36 -11.12
N ILE A 135 -24.59 -1.63 -10.17
CA ILE A 135 -23.30 -1.94 -9.58
C ILE A 135 -23.37 -3.31 -8.90
N LYS A 136 -24.42 -3.55 -8.09
CA LYS A 136 -24.64 -4.86 -7.44
C LYS A 136 -24.71 -5.99 -8.46
N GLU A 137 -25.56 -5.86 -9.49
CA GLU A 137 -25.67 -6.86 -10.56
C GLU A 137 -24.34 -7.08 -11.30
N CYS A 138 -23.57 -6.02 -11.54
CA CYS A 138 -22.27 -6.12 -12.18
C CYS A 138 -21.28 -6.91 -11.33
N PHE A 139 -21.25 -6.69 -10.01
CA PHE A 139 -20.39 -7.46 -9.10
C PHE A 139 -20.89 -8.88 -8.88
N ASP A 140 -22.20 -9.10 -8.81
CA ASP A 140 -22.80 -10.44 -8.71
C ASP A 140 -22.55 -11.28 -9.98
N SER A 141 -22.34 -10.63 -11.13
CA SER A 141 -21.97 -11.30 -12.38
C SER A 141 -20.52 -11.77 -12.46
N ILE A 142 -19.68 -11.38 -11.49
CA ILE A 142 -18.27 -11.75 -11.48
C ILE A 142 -18.14 -13.19 -11.02
N THR A 143 -17.63 -14.05 -11.90
CA THR A 143 -17.50 -15.47 -11.60
C THR A 143 -16.19 -15.77 -10.86
N PRO A 144 -16.10 -16.89 -10.13
CA PRO A 144 -14.85 -17.34 -9.53
C PRO A 144 -13.72 -17.53 -10.56
N GLU A 145 -14.05 -17.90 -11.79
CA GLU A 145 -13.08 -18.03 -12.89
C GLU A 145 -12.52 -16.67 -13.32
N GLU A 146 -13.38 -15.65 -13.44
CA GLU A 146 -12.94 -14.27 -13.69
C GLU A 146 -12.02 -13.78 -12.57
N TRP A 147 -12.37 -14.04 -11.31
CA TRP A 147 -11.53 -13.70 -10.16
C TRP A 147 -10.15 -14.39 -10.22
N ASN A 148 -10.12 -15.70 -10.45
CA ASN A 148 -8.86 -16.44 -10.55
C ASN A 148 -7.99 -15.94 -11.71
N LYS A 149 -8.58 -15.55 -12.85
CA LYS A 149 -7.84 -14.95 -13.96
C LYS A 149 -7.13 -13.66 -13.53
N MET A 150 -7.78 -12.80 -12.74
CA MET A 150 -7.18 -11.56 -12.24
C MET A 150 -6.05 -11.84 -11.24
N VAL A 151 -6.21 -12.82 -10.36
CA VAL A 151 -5.16 -13.24 -9.42
C VAL A 151 -3.95 -13.77 -10.19
N ASN A 152 -4.14 -14.63 -11.19
CA ASN A 152 -3.04 -15.16 -12.01
C ASN A 152 -2.30 -14.06 -12.78
N HIS A 153 -3.02 -13.03 -13.25
CA HIS A 153 -2.40 -11.89 -13.89
C HIS A 153 -1.48 -11.13 -12.93
N ILE A 154 -1.90 -10.94 -11.68
CA ILE A 154 -1.07 -10.30 -10.65
C ILE A 154 0.15 -11.13 -10.28
N LEU A 155 0.02 -12.44 -10.20
CA LEU A 155 1.18 -13.32 -9.98
C LEU A 155 2.22 -13.17 -11.10
N HIS A 156 1.78 -12.97 -12.34
CA HIS A 156 2.68 -12.70 -13.46
C HIS A 156 3.35 -11.33 -13.36
N ILE A 157 2.62 -10.28 -12.95
CA ILE A 157 3.20 -8.96 -12.67
C ILE A 157 4.25 -9.06 -11.56
N GLU A 158 3.94 -9.78 -10.49
CA GLU A 158 4.86 -10.01 -9.37
C GLU A 158 6.14 -10.73 -9.82
N GLU A 159 6.03 -11.74 -10.68
CA GLU A 159 7.18 -12.44 -11.26
C GLU A 159 8.07 -11.51 -12.10
N ASN A 160 7.45 -10.69 -12.96
CA ASN A 160 8.16 -9.68 -13.76
C ASN A 160 8.90 -8.65 -12.88
N TYR A 161 8.33 -8.25 -11.74
CA TYR A 161 9.04 -7.40 -10.79
C TYR A 161 10.23 -8.11 -10.15
N LYS A 162 10.08 -9.37 -9.73
CA LYS A 162 11.18 -10.15 -9.17
C LYS A 162 12.34 -10.32 -10.16
N GLU A 163 12.05 -10.55 -11.44
CA GLU A 163 13.07 -10.65 -12.48
C GLU A 163 13.82 -9.32 -12.67
N LYS A 164 13.10 -8.19 -12.72
CA LYS A 164 13.70 -6.86 -12.90
C LYS A 164 14.49 -6.40 -11.67
N ASP A 165 14.00 -6.64 -10.47
CA ASP A 165 14.71 -6.33 -9.23
C ASP A 165 16.00 -7.16 -9.08
N GLY A 166 15.97 -8.42 -9.51
CA GLY A 166 17.17 -9.26 -9.58
C GLY A 166 18.26 -8.67 -10.47
N ILE A 167 17.89 -8.02 -11.58
CA ILE A 167 18.82 -7.35 -12.50
C ILE A 167 19.40 -6.07 -11.87
N VAL A 168 18.60 -5.31 -11.11
CA VAL A 168 19.06 -4.09 -10.43
C VAL A 168 20.04 -4.42 -9.31
N ALA A 169 19.78 -5.47 -8.53
CA ALA A 169 20.69 -5.92 -7.46
C ALA A 169 22.05 -6.40 -8.00
N GLU A 170 22.10 -7.01 -9.19
CA GLU A 170 23.37 -7.38 -9.85
C GLU A 170 24.15 -6.19 -10.41
N MET A 171 23.49 -5.05 -10.67
CA MET A 171 24.13 -3.82 -11.17
C MET A 171 24.76 -2.95 -10.06
N GLU A 172 24.53 -3.24 -8.78
CA GLU A 172 25.14 -2.49 -7.66
C GLU A 172 26.54 -3.00 -7.30
N SER A 173 27.52 -2.75 -8.17
CA SER A 173 28.88 -2.35 -7.75
C SER A 173 29.70 -1.75 -8.91
N PHE A 174 29.28 -0.61 -9.45
CA PHE A 174 30.21 0.26 -10.18
C PHE A 174 30.64 1.39 -9.24
N ILE A 175 31.72 1.17 -8.48
CA ILE A 175 32.40 2.25 -7.76
C ILE A 175 33.03 3.15 -8.82
N ILE A 176 32.35 4.24 -9.19
CA ILE A 176 32.96 5.31 -9.98
C ILE A 176 33.79 6.16 -9.02
N ASN A 177 35.10 5.86 -8.93
CA ASN A 177 36.06 6.78 -8.31
C ASN A 177 36.26 7.98 -9.26
N VAL A 178 35.49 9.06 -9.05
CA VAL A 178 35.76 10.34 -9.70
C VAL A 178 36.62 11.18 -8.75
N THR A 179 37.94 11.15 -8.95
CA THR A 179 38.80 12.22 -8.47
C THR A 179 38.60 13.44 -9.38
N ASP A 180 37.90 14.43 -8.83
CA ASP A 180 37.87 15.87 -9.11
C ASP A 180 38.40 16.39 -10.47
N SER A 181 37.52 16.96 -11.29
CA SER A 181 37.67 18.31 -11.89
C SER A 181 36.61 18.59 -12.98
N GLY A 182 35.80 19.64 -12.78
CA GLY A 182 35.43 20.59 -13.85
C GLY A 182 34.13 20.39 -14.65
N ASP A 183 33.18 21.29 -14.38
CA ASP A 183 32.18 21.95 -15.25
C ASP A 183 31.18 21.17 -16.15
N ASP A 184 29.92 21.56 -15.93
CA ASP A 184 28.78 21.73 -16.85
C ASP A 184 28.40 20.64 -17.86
N SER A 185 27.21 20.06 -17.65
CA SER A 185 26.13 20.07 -18.65
C SER A 185 24.82 19.52 -18.09
N SER A 186 23.74 20.16 -18.48
CA SER A 186 22.33 19.90 -18.16
C SER A 186 21.88 18.43 -18.24
N SER A 187 20.96 18.04 -17.36
CA SER A 187 19.88 17.13 -17.75
C SER A 187 18.58 17.54 -17.10
N SER A 188 17.57 17.63 -17.94
CA SER A 188 16.18 17.96 -17.64
C SER A 188 15.59 16.88 -16.74
N ASP A 189 15.05 17.28 -15.58
CA ASP A 189 14.16 16.43 -14.80
C ASP A 189 12.87 16.24 -15.59
N SER A 190 12.83 15.19 -16.40
CA SER A 190 11.59 14.61 -16.87
C SER A 190 10.96 13.85 -15.70
N GLU A 191 9.97 14.47 -15.06
CA GLU A 191 8.98 13.79 -14.23
C GLU A 191 8.24 12.76 -15.11
N ASP A 192 8.75 11.53 -15.14
CA ASP A 192 8.02 10.41 -15.71
C ASP A 192 7.02 9.93 -14.67
N SER A 193 5.90 10.65 -14.60
CA SER A 193 4.68 10.13 -14.02
C SER A 193 4.27 8.92 -14.87
N MET A 194 4.71 7.72 -14.49
CA MET A 194 4.09 6.46 -14.95
C MET A 194 2.65 6.41 -14.44
N GLY A 195 1.77 7.13 -15.14
CA GLY A 195 0.39 6.73 -15.25
C GLY A 195 0.42 5.41 -15.99
N VAL A 196 0.19 4.32 -15.26
CA VAL A 196 -0.06 3.01 -15.89
C VAL A 196 -1.43 3.14 -16.58
N GLU A 197 -1.41 3.59 -17.84
CA GLU A 197 -2.51 3.35 -18.74
C GLU A 197 -2.54 1.83 -18.98
N TYR A 198 -3.56 1.18 -18.46
CA TYR A 198 -3.90 -0.19 -18.81
C TYR A 198 -4.10 -0.24 -20.34
N LEU A 199 -3.09 -0.68 -21.08
CA LEU A 199 -3.16 -0.79 -22.53
C LEU A 199 -4.16 -1.89 -22.90
N GLU A 200 -5.04 -1.57 -23.84
CA GLU A 200 -6.05 -2.50 -24.39
C GLU A 200 -5.45 -3.80 -24.95
N SER A 201 -4.14 -3.85 -25.18
CA SER A 201 -3.41 -5.03 -25.66
C SER A 201 -3.24 -6.14 -24.62
N ASP A 202 -3.41 -5.85 -23.33
CA ASP A 202 -3.15 -6.84 -22.27
C ASP A 202 -4.33 -7.79 -22.05
N PHE A 203 -5.43 -7.57 -22.77
CA PHE A 203 -6.57 -8.47 -22.84
C PHE A 203 -6.61 -9.13 -24.22
N ASP A 204 -5.79 -10.16 -24.43
CA ASP A 204 -5.96 -11.05 -25.58
C ASP A 204 -7.25 -11.87 -25.37
N TYR A 205 -8.31 -11.42 -26.05
CA TYR A 205 -9.58 -12.12 -26.17
C TYR A 205 -9.51 -13.02 -27.40
N SER A 206 -8.88 -14.18 -27.25
CA SER A 206 -9.19 -15.30 -28.13
C SER A 206 -10.40 -16.05 -27.54
N GLU A 207 -11.52 -16.03 -28.27
CA GLU A 207 -12.72 -16.85 -28.00
C GLU A 207 -12.43 -18.35 -27.92
#